data_AF-A0A3Q8C927-F1
#
_entry.id   AF-A0A3Q8C927-F1
#
_cell.length_a   1.000
_cell.length_b   1.000
_cell.length_c   1.000
_cell.angle_alpha   90.00
_cell.angle_beta   90.00
_cell.angle_gamma   90.00
#
_symmetry.space_group_name_H-M   'P 1'
#
loop_
_entity.id
_entity.type
_entity.pdbx_description
1 polymer ?
#
loop_
_entity_poly.entity_id
_entity_poly.type
_entity_poly.pdbx_seq_one_letter_code
_entity_poly.pdbx_strand_id
1 'polypeptide(L)'
;MELQVKKASSSINTETKIKIVSKNETADVSYIIFNPKKLKKNSNAYKQIAIDVDKTLAFLQKVVDEQSEKMNVEKAENISSVAAEIKKFKELADSGIITQEEFETKKKTIVGFIVSAL
;
A
#
# COMPACT_ATOMS: atom_id res chain seq x y z
N MET A 1 48.92 -35.65 -21.38
CA MET A 1 48.00 -35.42 -20.24
C MET A 1 47.26 -34.13 -20.55
N GLU A 2 46.12 -34.19 -21.23
CA GLU A 2 45.29 -33.00 -21.47
C GLU A 2 44.28 -32.86 -20.34
N LEU A 3 44.49 -31.86 -19.49
CA LEU A 3 43.52 -31.45 -18.48
C LEU A 3 42.35 -30.73 -19.18
N GLN A 4 41.27 -31.47 -19.45
CA GLN A 4 40.01 -30.85 -19.84
C GLN A 4 39.41 -30.14 -18.61
N VAL A 5 39.48 -28.81 -18.59
CA VAL A 5 38.76 -28.00 -17.60
C VAL A 5 37.27 -28.13 -17.89
N LYS A 6 36.59 -28.98 -17.10
CA LYS A 6 35.14 -29.19 -17.19
C LYS A 6 34.43 -27.90 -16.74
N LYS A 7 33.97 -27.10 -17.71
CA LYS A 7 33.21 -25.86 -17.45
C LYS A 7 31.99 -26.20 -16.59
N ALA A 8 31.91 -25.62 -15.39
CA ALA A 8 30.79 -25.83 -14.49
C ALA A 8 29.47 -25.47 -15.20
N SER A 9 28.53 -26.43 -15.23
CA SER A 9 27.19 -26.24 -15.78
C SER A 9 26.45 -25.18 -14.95
N SER A 10 26.19 -24.02 -15.52
CA SER A 10 25.42 -22.97 -14.86
C SER A 10 23.95 -23.42 -14.71
N SER A 11 23.43 -23.48 -13.49
CA SER A 11 22.02 -23.77 -13.23
C SER A 11 21.08 -22.81 -13.99
N ILE A 12 19.93 -23.31 -14.40
CA ILE A 12 18.91 -22.57 -15.17
C ILE A 12 17.84 -22.01 -14.21
N ASN A 13 17.52 -20.73 -14.33
CA ASN A 13 16.33 -20.11 -13.73
C ASN A 13 15.18 -20.16 -14.75
N THR A 14 14.00 -20.63 -14.34
CA THR A 14 12.82 -20.80 -15.20
C THR A 14 11.83 -19.64 -15.09
N GLU A 15 11.82 -18.93 -13.96
CA GLU A 15 10.91 -17.84 -13.68
C GLU A 15 11.52 -16.88 -12.65
N THR A 16 11.28 -15.58 -12.82
CA THR A 16 11.55 -14.53 -11.83
C THR A 16 10.31 -13.64 -11.75
N LYS A 17 9.77 -13.45 -10.55
CA LYS A 17 8.54 -12.68 -10.31
C LYS A 17 8.54 -12.02 -8.94
N ILE A 18 7.81 -10.91 -8.83
CA ILE A 18 7.48 -10.24 -7.56
C ILE A 18 6.03 -10.60 -7.23
N LYS A 19 5.79 -11.08 -6.01
CA LYS A 19 4.44 -11.29 -5.47
C LYS A 19 3.98 -10.02 -4.77
N ILE A 20 2.80 -9.53 -5.13
CA ILE A 20 2.14 -8.38 -4.50
C ILE A 20 0.93 -8.90 -3.76
N VAL A 21 0.78 -8.48 -2.51
CA VAL A 21 -0.37 -8.80 -1.67
C VAL A 21 -1.02 -7.47 -1.29
N SER A 22 -2.27 -7.29 -1.71
CA SER A 22 -3.06 -6.13 -1.32
C SER A 22 -3.53 -6.29 0.13
N LYS A 23 -3.43 -5.22 0.92
CA LYS A 23 -4.04 -5.14 2.25
C LYS A 23 -5.49 -4.67 2.12
N ASN A 24 -6.32 -5.45 1.46
CA ASN A 24 -7.78 -5.27 1.43
C ASN A 24 -8.47 -6.47 2.10
N GLU A 25 -9.77 -6.37 2.37
CA GLU A 25 -10.55 -7.40 3.09
C GLU A 25 -10.48 -8.79 2.43
N THR A 26 -10.19 -8.86 1.12
CA THR A 26 -10.09 -10.11 0.35
C THR A 26 -8.66 -10.63 0.16
N ALA A 27 -7.64 -9.87 0.61
CA ALA A 27 -6.22 -10.19 0.47
C ALA A 27 -5.82 -10.58 -0.97
N ASP A 28 -6.10 -9.70 -1.94
CA ASP A 28 -5.84 -9.99 -3.35
C ASP A 28 -4.35 -10.17 -3.64
N VAL A 29 -4.00 -11.27 -4.32
CA VAL A 29 -2.62 -11.60 -4.69
C VAL A 29 -2.42 -11.42 -6.19
N SER A 30 -1.40 -10.63 -6.57
CA SER A 30 -0.98 -10.47 -7.96
C SER A 30 0.53 -10.71 -8.12
N TYR A 31 0.98 -10.90 -9.36
CA TYR A 31 2.38 -11.17 -9.69
C TYR A 31 2.86 -10.27 -10.81
N ILE A 32 4.02 -9.63 -10.62
CA ILE A 32 4.76 -8.97 -11.69
C ILE A 32 5.83 -9.95 -12.18
N ILE A 33 5.75 -10.33 -13.45
CA ILE A 33 6.64 -11.32 -14.05
C ILE A 33 7.76 -10.60 -14.81
N PHE A 34 9.01 -10.91 -14.49
CA PHE A 34 10.19 -10.36 -15.15
C PHE A 34 10.66 -11.36 -16.21
N ASN A 35 10.02 -11.27 -17.37
CA ASN A 35 10.28 -11.98 -18.64
C ASN A 35 10.84 -13.42 -18.53
N PRO A 36 9.97 -14.44 -18.55
CA PRO A 36 10.36 -15.81 -18.26
C PRO A 36 10.65 -16.56 -19.56
N LYS A 37 11.92 -16.68 -19.92
CA LYS A 37 12.40 -17.85 -20.68
C LYS A 37 13.66 -18.32 -19.99
N LYS A 38 13.77 -19.62 -19.73
CA LYS A 38 14.93 -20.29 -19.12
C LYS A 38 16.25 -19.52 -19.29
N LEU A 39 16.72 -18.86 -18.23
CA LEU A 39 17.97 -18.11 -18.24
C LEU A 39 19.05 -18.86 -17.46
N LYS A 40 20.28 -18.83 -17.98
CA LYS A 40 21.42 -19.28 -17.17
C LYS A 40 21.67 -18.26 -16.07
N LYS A 41 21.82 -18.71 -14.83
CA LYS A 41 22.05 -17.80 -13.67
C LYS A 41 23.36 -16.99 -13.78
N ASN A 42 24.31 -17.43 -14.60
CA ASN A 42 25.54 -16.69 -14.86
C ASN A 42 25.44 -15.71 -16.04
N SER A 43 24.31 -15.66 -16.74
CA SER A 43 24.11 -14.75 -17.87
C SER A 43 23.97 -13.30 -17.41
N ASN A 44 24.46 -12.37 -18.23
CA ASN A 44 24.29 -10.94 -17.96
C ASN A 44 22.80 -10.55 -17.96
N ALA A 45 21.97 -11.19 -18.80
CA ALA A 45 20.52 -10.99 -18.80
C ALA A 45 19.89 -11.33 -17.43
N TYR A 46 20.28 -12.45 -16.80
CA TYR A 46 19.80 -12.81 -15.47
C TYR A 46 20.24 -11.80 -14.40
N LYS A 47 21.49 -11.32 -14.47
CA LYS A 47 21.99 -10.29 -13.54
C LYS A 47 21.23 -8.97 -13.68
N GLN A 48 20.92 -8.55 -14.91
CA GLN A 48 20.12 -7.35 -15.14
C GLN A 48 18.69 -7.50 -14.62
N ILE A 49 18.06 -8.66 -14.84
CA ILE A 49 16.73 -8.93 -14.26
C ILE A 49 16.76 -8.87 -12.73
N ALA A 50 17.80 -9.39 -12.08
CA ALA A 50 17.94 -9.28 -10.63
C ALA A 50 18.03 -7.81 -10.18
N ILE A 51 18.83 -6.99 -10.89
CA ILE A 51 18.93 -5.55 -10.63
C ILE A 51 17.59 -4.85 -10.84
N ASP A 52 16.85 -5.20 -11.89
CA ASP A 52 15.55 -4.61 -12.21
C ASP A 52 14.48 -5.01 -11.18
N VAL A 53 14.54 -6.25 -10.67
CA VAL A 53 13.72 -6.70 -9.53
C VAL A 53 14.00 -5.87 -8.30
N ASP A 54 15.28 -5.69 -7.92
CA ASP A 54 15.66 -4.91 -6.74
C ASP A 54 15.19 -3.45 -6.87
N LYS A 55 15.37 -2.83 -8.04
CA LYS A 55 14.87 -1.48 -8.32
C LYS A 55 13.35 -1.39 -8.21
N THR A 56 12.64 -2.38 -8.74
CA THR A 56 11.17 -2.39 -8.71
C THR A 56 10.66 -2.59 -7.29
N LEU A 57 11.30 -3.47 -6.49
CA LEU A 57 10.98 -3.64 -5.08
C LEU A 57 11.20 -2.34 -4.29
N ALA A 58 12.34 -1.67 -4.48
CA ALA A 58 12.62 -0.40 -3.82
C ALA A 58 11.61 0.69 -4.20
N PHE A 59 11.23 0.75 -5.48
CA PHE A 59 10.21 1.69 -5.94
C PHE A 59 8.83 1.38 -5.33
N LEU A 60 8.40 0.12 -5.34
CA LEU A 60 7.13 -0.29 -4.74
C LEU A 60 7.10 0.00 -3.24
N GLN A 61 8.19 -0.26 -2.52
CA GLN A 61 8.29 0.06 -1.10
C GLN A 61 8.12 1.57 -0.86
N LYS A 62 8.82 2.41 -1.63
CA LYS A 62 8.69 3.86 -1.55
C LYS A 62 7.24 4.32 -1.79
N VAL A 63 6.55 3.74 -2.78
CA VAL A 63 5.14 4.07 -3.05
C VAL A 63 4.26 3.68 -1.86
N VAL A 64 4.48 2.51 -1.25
CA VAL A 64 3.73 2.08 -0.05
C VAL A 64 3.95 3.02 1.11
N ASP A 65 5.19 3.44 1.35
CA ASP A 65 5.54 4.35 2.44
C ASP A 65 4.88 5.73 2.23
N GLU A 66 4.99 6.31 1.03
CA GLU A 66 4.36 7.60 0.69
C GLU A 66 2.83 7.57 0.81
N GLN A 67 2.19 6.46 0.42
CA GLN A 67 0.73 6.30 0.57
C GLN A 67 0.33 6.22 2.03
N SER A 68 1.11 5.53 2.86
CA SER A 68 0.83 5.43 4.30
C SER A 68 0.94 6.80 5.01
N GLU A 69 1.90 7.64 4.62
CA GLU A 69 2.04 9.00 5.15
C GLU A 69 0.88 9.90 4.70
N LYS A 70 0.51 9.86 3.42
CA LYS A 70 -0.62 10.63 2.88
C LYS A 70 -1.95 10.26 3.54
N MET A 71 -2.23 8.97 3.70
CA MET A 71 -3.44 8.51 4.41
C MET A 71 -3.49 9.04 5.84
N ASN A 72 -2.35 9.15 6.52
CA ASN A 72 -2.32 9.63 7.90
C ASN A 72 -2.55 11.16 7.98
N VAL A 73 -2.01 11.92 7.02
CA VAL A 73 -2.25 13.37 6.92
C VAL A 73 -3.71 13.66 6.55
N GLU A 74 -4.25 13.00 5.53
CA GLU A 74 -5.66 13.16 5.12
C GLU A 74 -6.62 12.77 6.25
N LYS A 75 -6.29 11.73 7.01
CA LYS A 75 -7.06 11.30 8.19
C LYS A 75 -7.02 12.34 9.31
N ALA A 76 -5.86 12.93 9.60
CA ALA A 76 -5.75 13.99 10.60
C ALA A 76 -6.51 15.27 10.18
N GLU A 77 -6.44 15.66 8.91
CA GLU A 77 -7.20 16.77 8.35
C GLU A 77 -8.71 16.52 8.40
N ASN A 78 -9.15 15.30 8.06
CA ASN A 78 -10.56 14.94 8.12
C ASN A 78 -11.11 14.97 9.55
N ILE A 79 -10.37 14.41 10.53
CA ILE A 79 -10.75 14.46 11.95
C ILE A 79 -10.86 15.91 12.45
N SER A 80 -9.91 16.78 12.06
CA SER A 80 -9.95 18.21 12.39
C SER A 80 -11.17 18.93 11.80
N SER A 81 -11.45 18.71 10.52
CA SER A 81 -12.62 19.27 9.83
C SER A 81 -13.93 18.83 10.49
N VAL A 82 -14.03 17.54 10.82
CA VAL A 82 -15.22 16.98 11.47
C VAL A 82 -15.40 17.54 12.89
N ALA A 83 -14.33 17.70 13.66
CA ALA A 83 -14.40 18.32 14.98
C ALA A 83 -14.91 19.77 14.90
N ALA A 84 -14.47 20.52 13.89
CA ALA A 84 -14.96 21.88 13.64
C ALA A 84 -16.46 21.90 13.27
N GLU A 85 -16.92 20.90 12.52
CA GLU A 85 -18.33 20.77 12.14
C GLU A 85 -19.23 20.42 13.34
N ILE A 86 -18.79 19.49 14.20
CA ILE A 86 -19.48 19.18 15.47
C ILE A 86 -19.57 20.43 16.36
N LYS A 87 -18.52 21.26 16.41
CA LYS A 87 -18.53 22.51 17.17
C LYS A 87 -19.59 23.50 16.64
N LYS A 88 -19.73 23.64 15.31
CA LYS A 88 -20.79 24.48 14.71
C LYS A 88 -22.18 23.98 15.08
N PHE A 89 -22.43 22.67 15.00
CA PHE A 89 -23.72 22.12 15.40
C PHE A 89 -24.01 22.33 16.89
N LYS A 90 -22.99 22.29 17.75
CA LYS A 90 -23.14 22.63 19.17
C LYS A 90 -23.55 24.08 19.37
N GLU A 91 -22.93 25.02 18.67
CA GLU A 91 -23.29 26.45 18.74
C GLU A 91 -24.74 26.69 18.26
N LEU A 92 -25.23 25.94 17.26
CA LEU A 92 -26.63 25.99 16.83
C LEU A 92 -27.60 25.44 17.89
N ALA A 93 -27.19 24.41 18.64
CA ALA A 93 -28.00 23.88 19.74
C ALA A 93 -28.02 24.83 20.94
N ASP A 94 -26.86 25.37 21.30
CA ASP A 94 -26.71 26.34 22.41
C ASP A 94 -27.47 27.65 22.12
N SER A 95 -27.58 28.04 20.84
CA SER A 95 -28.39 29.18 20.39
C SER A 95 -29.88 28.86 20.21
N GLY A 96 -30.29 27.61 20.44
CA GLY A 96 -31.69 27.17 20.33
C GLY A 96 -32.23 27.05 18.91
N ILE A 97 -31.36 27.10 17.89
CA ILE A 97 -31.74 26.94 16.48
C ILE A 97 -32.08 25.48 16.18
N ILE A 98 -31.37 24.55 16.82
CA ILE A 98 -31.68 23.11 16.79
C ILE A 98 -31.88 22.60 18.22
N THR A 99 -32.56 21.47 18.35
CA THR A 99 -32.73 20.80 19.64
C THR A 99 -31.47 20.01 20.04
N GLN A 100 -31.32 19.76 21.35
CA GLN A 100 -30.23 18.92 21.85
C GLN A 100 -30.27 17.49 21.28
N GLU A 101 -31.46 16.97 21.01
CA GLU A 101 -31.68 15.63 20.45
C GLU A 101 -31.21 15.53 18.99
N GLU A 102 -31.49 16.57 18.18
CA GLU A 102 -30.98 16.69 16.81
C GLU A 102 -29.45 16.82 16.76
N PHE A 103 -28.88 17.57 17.72
CA PHE A 103 -27.42 17.67 17.87
C PHE A 103 -26.78 16.31 18.18
N GLU A 104 -27.26 15.59 19.19
CA GLU A 104 -26.67 14.30 19.59
C GLU A 104 -26.84 13.24 18.48
N THR A 105 -27.94 13.27 17.73
CA THR A 105 -28.15 12.40 16.57
C THR A 105 -27.10 12.65 15.50
N LYS A 106 -26.88 13.91 15.09
CA LYS A 106 -25.87 14.28 14.10
C LYS A 106 -24.45 13.95 14.56
N LYS A 107 -24.12 14.29 15.81
CA LYS A 107 -22.83 13.98 16.41
C LYS A 107 -22.56 12.47 16.40
N LYS A 108 -23.54 11.63 16.75
CA LYS A 108 -23.39 10.17 16.75
C LYS A 108 -23.18 9.62 15.34
N THR A 109 -23.93 10.11 14.34
CA THR A 109 -23.72 9.72 12.93
C THR A 109 -22.31 10.07 12.46
N ILE A 110 -21.87 11.30 12.73
CA ILE A 110 -20.56 11.81 12.32
C ILE A 110 -19.42 11.03 13.01
N VAL A 111 -19.52 10.80 14.32
CA VAL A 111 -18.53 10.02 15.08
C VAL A 111 -18.54 8.55 14.63
N GLY A 112 -19.71 7.97 14.35
CA GLY A 112 -19.84 6.60 13.84
C GLY A 112 -19.16 6.41 12.50
N PHE A 113 -19.33 7.35 11.57
CA PHE A 113 -18.68 7.34 10.25
C PHE A 113 -17.15 7.36 10.36
N ILE A 114 -16.60 8.19 11.26
CA ILE A 114 -15.15 8.21 11.51
C ILE A 114 -14.69 6.85 12.02
N VAL A 115 -15.32 6.31 13.08
CA VAL A 115 -14.87 5.07 13.72
C VAL A 115 -14.88 3.88 12.75
N SER A 116 -15.84 3.83 11.82
CA SER A 116 -15.88 2.78 10.78
C SER A 116 -14.81 2.91 9.70
N ALA A 117 -14.20 4.09 9.55
CA ALA A 117 -13.14 4.35 8.57
C ALA A 117 -11.72 4.26 9.17
N LEU A 118 -11.61 3.91 10.47
CA LEU A 118 -10.33 3.70 11.18
C LEU A 118 -9.90 2.24 11.14
#